data_AF-A0A0D3JT96-F1
#
_entry.id   AF-A0A0D3JT96-F1
#
_cell.length_a   1.000
_cell.length_b   1.000
_cell.length_c   1.000
_cell.angle_alpha   90.00
_cell.angle_beta   90.00
_cell.angle_gamma   90.00
#
_symmetry.space_group_name_H-M   'P 1'
#
loop_
_entity.id
_entity.type
_entity.pdbx_description
1 polymer ?
#
loop_
_entity_poly.entity_id
_entity_poly.type
_entity_poly.pdbx_seq_one_letter_code
_entity_poly.pdbx_strand_id
1 'polypeptide(L)'
;MRHLPRRDSSLFDKQAPVSDLSYADSTTGRPWAECGQYTSQWWGVDLGSEVYVRYVRLQNRNDCCAERLTDVDIYLGSTAETYTGNALVKSDVSVLSNVMLEVEINALGRYIYLNRPSAAGLTVCKFYDSSLFDKQAPVSDLSYADSTTGRPWAECGQYTSQWWGVDLGSEVYVRYVRLQNRNDCCAERLTDVDIYLGSTAETYTGNALVKSDVSVLSNVMLEVEINALGRYIYLNRPSAAGLTVCKFYVFAGNRNGPPPSASPSPPPPSTPGASCKAGLCTGNIFETCFYDPGCAAGGLGCNAGGKTLCRFCEFGPYKAIECAP
;
A
#
# COMPACT_ATOMS: atom_id res chain seq x y z
N MET A 1 22.36 28.32 -16.90
CA MET A 1 22.19 28.41 -15.43
C MET A 1 20.70 28.57 -15.15
N ARG A 2 20.01 27.57 -14.61
CA ARG A 2 18.62 27.74 -14.14
C ARG A 2 18.68 27.93 -12.62
N HIS A 3 18.40 29.14 -12.16
CA HIS A 3 18.21 29.43 -10.75
C HIS A 3 16.82 28.96 -10.31
N LEU A 4 16.77 27.82 -9.62
CA LEU A 4 15.64 27.50 -8.75
C LEU A 4 15.85 28.20 -7.40
N PRO A 5 14.77 28.62 -6.72
CA PRO A 5 14.88 29.47 -5.54
C PRO A 5 15.55 28.72 -4.39
N ARG A 6 16.65 29.27 -3.86
CA ARG A 6 17.17 28.88 -2.55
C ARG A 6 16.09 29.21 -1.52
N ARG A 7 15.69 28.24 -0.70
CA ARG A 7 14.71 28.48 0.36
C ARG A 7 15.39 29.24 1.51
N ASP A 8 14.75 30.32 1.95
CA ASP A 8 15.29 31.19 2.99
C ASP A 8 15.30 30.50 4.37
N SER A 9 16.31 30.87 5.15
CA SER A 9 16.87 30.25 6.36
C SER A 9 16.00 30.22 7.62
N SER A 10 14.73 30.64 7.54
CA SER A 10 13.82 30.78 8.70
C SER A 10 12.54 29.93 8.64
N LEU A 11 12.36 29.12 7.60
CA LEU A 11 11.07 28.49 7.34
C LEU A 11 11.05 27.05 7.83
N PHE A 12 10.44 26.87 9.00
CA PHE A 12 9.78 25.62 9.39
C PHE A 12 8.88 25.17 8.24
N ASP A 13 9.20 24.01 7.65
CA ASP A 13 8.48 23.55 6.47
C ASP A 13 7.25 22.75 6.90
N LYS A 14 6.06 23.34 6.69
CA LYS A 14 4.79 22.64 6.90
C LYS A 14 4.56 21.54 5.85
N GLN A 15 5.37 21.50 4.80
CA GLN A 15 5.30 20.50 3.73
C GLN A 15 6.69 19.89 3.56
N ALA A 16 6.86 18.62 3.91
CA ALA A 16 8.12 17.91 3.65
C ALA A 16 8.60 18.17 2.20
N PRO A 17 9.91 18.26 1.91
CA PRO A 17 10.45 18.32 0.57
C PRO A 17 9.96 17.10 -0.20
N VAL A 18 8.82 17.32 -0.86
CA VAL A 18 8.00 16.43 -1.67
C VAL A 18 7.36 15.26 -0.90
N SER A 19 6.07 15.41 -0.55
CA SER A 19 5.15 14.36 -0.05
C SER A 19 4.73 13.33 -1.12
N ASP A 20 5.55 13.14 -2.14
CA ASP A 20 5.24 12.24 -3.24
C ASP A 20 5.54 10.81 -2.79
N LEU A 21 4.46 10.06 -2.64
CA LEU A 21 4.46 8.63 -2.34
C LEU A 21 4.91 7.78 -3.54
N SER A 22 5.29 8.41 -4.65
CA SER A 22 6.09 7.76 -5.69
C SER A 22 7.50 7.52 -5.14
N TYR A 23 7.69 6.30 -4.67
CA TYR A 23 8.95 5.76 -4.22
C TYR A 23 9.99 5.96 -5.32
N ALA A 24 11.00 6.77 -5.04
CA ALA A 24 12.18 6.81 -5.87
C ALA A 24 12.82 5.42 -5.87
N ASP A 25 13.14 4.92 -7.07
CA ASP A 25 14.24 3.99 -7.28
C ASP A 25 15.40 4.36 -6.35
N SER A 26 15.79 3.40 -5.51
CA SER A 26 16.83 3.56 -4.49
C SER A 26 18.24 3.63 -5.10
N THR A 27 18.38 3.37 -6.41
CA THR A 27 19.69 3.23 -7.07
C THR A 27 20.15 4.47 -7.82
N THR A 28 19.30 5.48 -7.97
CA THR A 28 19.67 6.76 -8.57
C THR A 28 19.33 7.88 -7.59
N GLY A 29 20.34 8.60 -7.10
CA GLY A 29 20.08 9.82 -6.32
C GLY A 29 19.26 10.80 -7.17
N ARG A 30 18.72 11.86 -6.57
CA ARG A 30 17.88 12.81 -7.31
C ARG A 30 18.72 13.97 -7.87
N PRO A 31 18.37 14.49 -9.07
CA PRO A 31 19.04 15.67 -9.62
C PRO A 31 18.74 16.92 -8.80
N TRP A 32 19.60 17.94 -8.87
CA TRP A 32 19.49 19.20 -8.12
C TRP A 32 18.07 19.81 -8.09
N ALA A 33 17.34 19.73 -9.20
CA ALA A 33 16.01 20.32 -9.35
C ALA A 33 14.94 19.69 -8.45
N GLU A 34 15.16 18.47 -7.97
CA GLU A 34 14.24 17.71 -7.13
C GLU A 34 14.62 17.76 -5.64
N CYS A 35 15.66 18.52 -5.27
CA CYS A 35 16.16 18.56 -3.90
C CYS A 35 15.90 19.89 -3.18
N GLY A 36 15.62 19.80 -1.88
CA GLY A 36 15.58 20.95 -0.99
C GLY A 36 16.99 21.49 -0.73
N GLN A 37 17.21 22.75 -1.06
CA GLN A 37 18.49 23.44 -0.87
C GLN A 37 18.35 24.54 0.17
N TYR A 38 19.01 24.35 1.32
CA TYR A 38 18.90 25.24 2.46
C TYR A 38 20.22 25.96 2.68
N THR A 39 20.14 27.28 2.91
CA THR A 39 21.31 28.10 3.27
C THR A 39 21.67 27.95 4.74
N SER A 40 20.66 27.69 5.59
CA SER A 40 20.85 27.33 6.99
C SER A 40 21.54 25.96 7.12
N GLN A 41 22.26 25.77 8.23
CA GLN A 41 22.81 24.48 8.63
C GLN A 41 21.72 23.48 9.06
N TRP A 42 20.49 23.94 9.28
CA TRP A 42 19.39 23.09 9.71
C TRP A 42 18.13 23.26 8.84
N TRP A 43 17.29 22.24 8.86
CA TRP A 43 15.97 22.18 8.26
C TRP A 43 15.04 21.35 9.16
N GLY A 44 13.73 21.62 9.16
CA GLY A 44 12.78 20.82 9.91
C GLY A 44 11.39 20.77 9.28
N VAL A 45 10.61 19.78 9.70
CA VAL A 45 9.31 19.42 9.14
C VAL A 45 8.27 19.13 10.22
N ASP A 46 7.02 19.54 9.96
CA ASP A 46 5.83 19.11 10.72
C ASP A 46 5.36 17.73 10.24
N LEU A 47 5.27 16.75 11.14
CA LEU A 47 4.60 15.48 10.86
C LEU A 47 3.06 15.62 10.93
N GLY A 48 2.55 16.78 11.33
CA GLY A 48 1.13 17.10 11.46
C GLY A 48 0.54 16.74 12.83
N SER A 49 1.01 15.65 13.43
CA SER A 49 0.67 15.24 14.80
C SER A 49 1.85 14.56 15.49
N GLU A 50 1.76 14.36 16.80
CA GLU A 50 2.73 13.54 17.52
C GLU A 50 2.58 12.07 17.13
N VAL A 51 3.66 11.48 16.62
CA VAL A 51 3.70 10.11 16.09
C VAL A 51 4.96 9.39 16.55
N TYR A 52 4.88 8.06 16.68
CA TYR A 52 6.03 7.24 17.02
C TYR A 52 6.86 6.98 15.77
N VAL A 53 8.02 7.62 15.67
CA VAL A 53 8.96 7.54 14.55
C VAL A 53 9.96 6.43 14.84
N ARG A 54 9.82 5.31 14.14
CA ARG A 54 10.74 4.17 14.13
C ARG A 54 12.01 4.46 13.34
N TYR A 55 11.87 5.05 12.17
CA TYR A 55 12.99 5.43 11.33
C TYR A 55 12.64 6.64 10.47
N VAL A 56 13.67 7.26 9.92
CA VAL A 56 13.56 8.23 8.83
C VAL A 56 14.41 7.78 7.65
N ARG A 57 14.02 8.14 6.44
CA ARG A 57 14.76 7.87 5.23
C ARG A 57 15.19 9.18 4.59
N LEU A 58 16.49 9.30 4.36
CA LEU A 58 17.12 10.47 3.80
C LEU A 58 17.72 10.11 2.45
N GLN A 59 17.37 10.88 1.42
CA GLN A 59 17.98 10.72 0.10
C GLN A 59 18.87 11.92 -0.22
N ASN A 60 20.13 11.64 -0.56
CA ASN A 60 21.05 12.65 -1.07
C ASN A 60 20.95 12.77 -2.60
N ARG A 61 21.57 13.80 -3.17
CA ARG A 61 21.57 14.02 -4.61
C ARG A 61 22.56 13.13 -5.35
N ASN A 62 22.41 13.06 -6.67
CA ASN A 62 23.27 12.26 -7.56
C ASN A 62 24.31 13.04 -8.35
N ASP A 63 24.18 14.36 -8.44
CA ASP A 63 24.89 15.17 -9.43
C ASP A 63 26.16 15.86 -8.88
N CYS A 64 26.10 16.47 -7.69
CA CYS A 64 27.26 17.10 -7.03
C CYS A 64 27.04 17.33 -5.53
N CYS A 65 28.05 17.83 -4.81
CA CYS A 65 27.96 18.31 -3.42
C CYS A 65 27.28 17.35 -2.42
N ALA A 66 27.60 16.05 -2.49
CA ALA A 66 27.05 15.04 -1.60
C ALA A 66 27.44 15.29 -0.13
N GLU A 67 28.55 16.00 0.12
CA GLU A 67 29.00 16.41 1.45
C GLU A 67 28.01 17.31 2.20
N ARG A 68 26.94 17.81 1.56
CA ARG A 68 25.92 18.64 2.19
C ARG A 68 24.86 17.87 2.98
N LEU A 69 24.94 16.54 3.01
CA LEU A 69 24.12 15.66 3.85
C LEU A 69 25.02 14.69 4.65
N THR A 70 26.16 15.20 5.12
CA THR A 70 27.09 14.50 6.02
C THR A 70 27.19 15.23 7.34
N ASP A 71 27.55 14.49 8.41
CA ASP A 71 27.60 15.01 9.78
C ASP A 71 26.25 15.68 10.14
N VAL A 72 25.16 14.92 10.05
CA VAL A 72 23.81 15.41 10.35
C VAL A 72 23.32 14.85 11.67
N ASP A 73 22.92 15.75 12.56
CA ASP A 73 22.17 15.47 13.77
C ASP A 73 20.67 15.51 13.49
N ILE A 74 19.94 14.51 14.00
CA ILE A 74 18.49 14.39 13.88
C ILE A 74 17.87 14.64 15.23
N TYR A 75 16.98 15.62 15.30
CA TYR A 75 16.19 15.95 16.48
C TYR A 75 14.72 15.61 16.25
N LEU A 76 14.06 15.14 17.30
CA LEU A 76 12.63 14.83 17.30
C LEU A 76 11.99 15.34 18.60
N GLY A 77 10.82 15.96 18.50
CA GLY A 77 10.04 16.35 19.67
C GLY A 77 8.79 17.15 19.33
N SER A 78 8.28 17.89 20.30
CA SER A 78 6.99 18.60 20.21
C SER A 78 7.16 20.13 20.16
N THR A 79 8.40 20.62 20.06
CA THR A 79 8.72 22.05 19.96
C THR A 79 8.86 22.46 18.48
N ALA A 80 8.00 23.40 18.05
CA ALA A 80 7.98 23.93 16.69
C ALA A 80 9.08 24.98 16.46
N GLU A 81 9.27 25.36 15.19
CA GLU A 81 10.08 26.50 14.72
C GLU A 81 11.60 26.39 14.93
N THR A 82 12.08 25.52 15.82
CA THR A 82 13.51 25.31 16.07
C THR A 82 13.80 23.88 16.52
N TYR A 83 14.98 23.38 16.18
CA TYR A 83 15.48 22.10 16.70
C TYR A 83 15.87 22.19 18.19
N THR A 84 16.15 23.39 18.70
CA THR A 84 16.52 23.60 20.11
C THR A 84 15.33 23.32 21.02
N GLY A 85 15.52 22.46 22.02
CA GLY A 85 14.44 22.01 22.91
C GLY A 85 13.70 20.76 22.42
N ASN A 86 14.12 20.17 21.30
CA ASN A 86 13.74 18.82 20.90
C ASN A 86 14.86 17.82 21.28
N ALA A 87 14.54 16.53 21.36
CA ALA A 87 15.50 15.51 21.74
C ALA A 87 16.42 15.16 20.56
N LEU A 88 17.74 15.10 20.79
CA LEU A 88 18.69 14.53 19.83
C LEU A 88 18.47 13.01 19.79
N VAL A 89 17.98 12.50 18.66
CA VAL A 89 17.65 11.07 18.49
C VAL A 89 18.69 10.33 17.64
N LYS A 90 19.45 11.04 16.81
CA LYS A 90 20.60 10.50 16.09
C LYS A 90 21.64 11.59 15.86
N SER A 91 22.92 11.20 15.82
CA SER A 91 24.04 12.10 15.51
C SER A 91 24.94 11.48 14.44
N ASP A 92 25.77 12.32 13.81
CA ASP A 92 26.78 11.92 12.82
C ASP A 92 26.21 11.07 11.65
N VAL A 93 25.03 11.47 11.15
CA VAL A 93 24.41 10.79 10.02
C VAL A 93 25.01 11.32 8.72
N SER A 94 25.55 10.41 7.91
CA SER A 94 26.12 10.75 6.60
C SER A 94 25.50 9.92 5.48
N VAL A 95 24.84 10.61 4.55
CA VAL A 95 24.17 9.99 3.40
C VAL A 95 25.03 10.19 2.17
N LEU A 96 25.55 9.11 1.59
CA LEU A 96 26.35 9.19 0.36
C LEU A 96 25.49 9.55 -0.87
N SER A 97 26.14 9.95 -1.96
CA SER A 97 25.44 10.15 -3.24
C SER A 97 24.85 8.83 -3.73
N ASN A 98 23.71 8.92 -4.44
CA ASN A 98 22.99 7.76 -4.97
C ASN A 98 22.52 6.74 -3.91
N VAL A 99 22.48 7.15 -2.64
CA VAL A 99 22.00 6.31 -1.54
C VAL A 99 20.77 6.94 -0.91
N MET A 100 19.79 6.09 -0.63
CA MET A 100 18.74 6.38 0.34
C MET A 100 19.10 5.68 1.65
N LEU A 101 19.41 6.47 2.68
CA LEU A 101 19.80 5.95 3.98
C LEU A 101 18.58 5.92 4.89
N GLU A 102 18.29 4.75 5.47
CA GLU A 102 17.38 4.63 6.59
C GLU A 102 18.13 4.82 7.90
N VAL A 103 17.56 5.63 8.77
CA VAL A 103 18.11 5.95 10.08
C VAL A 103 17.07 5.59 11.12
N GLU A 104 17.39 4.62 11.95
CA GLU A 104 16.56 4.22 13.08
C GLU A 104 16.52 5.32 14.16
N ILE A 105 15.31 5.64 14.62
CA ILE A 105 14.96 6.72 15.55
C ILE A 105 14.29 6.17 16.82
N ASN A 106 13.25 5.34 16.67
CA ASN A 106 12.45 4.75 17.76
C ASN A 106 12.01 5.70 18.88
N ALA A 107 11.49 6.87 18.52
CA ALA A 107 11.07 7.90 19.47
C ALA A 107 9.74 8.56 19.08
N LEU A 108 9.05 9.14 20.06
CA LEU A 108 7.79 9.85 19.88
C LEU A 108 8.05 11.34 19.63
N GLY A 109 7.40 11.94 18.65
CA GLY A 109 7.42 13.38 18.45
C GLY A 109 6.62 13.83 17.23
N ARG A 110 6.50 15.15 17.06
CA ARG A 110 5.75 15.78 15.97
C ARG A 110 6.66 16.49 14.97
N TYR A 111 7.76 17.05 15.42
CA TYR A 111 8.66 17.84 14.59
C TYR A 111 9.99 17.14 14.46
N ILE A 112 10.44 16.92 13.23
CA ILE A 112 11.77 16.39 12.95
C ILE A 112 12.63 17.53 12.42
N TYR A 113 13.85 17.63 12.94
CA TYR A 113 14.86 18.54 12.44
C TYR A 113 16.13 17.80 12.08
N LEU A 114 16.75 18.23 11.00
CA LEU A 114 18.09 17.84 10.57
C LEU A 114 18.99 19.07 10.77
N ASN A 115 20.08 18.92 11.50
CA ASN A 115 21.06 19.98 11.74
C ASN A 115 22.45 19.45 11.39
N ARG A 116 23.21 20.20 10.60
CA ARG A 116 24.58 19.88 10.22
C ARG A 116 25.53 20.79 11.01
N PRO A 117 26.05 20.36 12.17
CA PRO A 117 26.82 21.25 13.06
C PRO A 117 28.13 21.73 12.44
N SER A 118 28.80 20.94 11.60
CA SER A 118 30.11 21.30 11.05
C SER A 118 30.10 22.34 9.93
N ALA A 119 28.95 22.67 9.33
CA ALA A 119 28.93 23.59 8.19
C ALA A 119 27.57 24.22 7.89
N ALA A 120 27.62 25.45 7.36
CA ALA A 120 26.46 26.11 6.82
C ALA A 120 25.94 25.40 5.55
N GLY A 121 24.62 25.26 5.48
CA GLY A 121 23.93 24.73 4.33
C GLY A 121 23.73 23.22 4.37
N LEU A 122 22.47 22.82 4.18
CA LEU A 122 22.00 21.45 4.14
C LEU A 122 21.33 21.15 2.79
N THR A 123 21.42 19.91 2.33
CA THR A 123 20.65 19.44 1.17
C THR A 123 19.98 18.12 1.48
N VAL A 124 18.66 18.07 1.33
CA VAL A 124 17.87 16.85 1.49
C VAL A 124 16.96 16.74 0.29
N CYS A 125 17.09 15.65 -0.49
CA CYS A 125 16.27 15.49 -1.69
C CYS A 125 14.87 14.99 -1.36
N LYS A 126 14.80 14.03 -0.45
CA LYS A 126 13.56 13.47 0.07
C LYS A 126 13.74 13.12 1.54
N PHE A 127 12.66 13.33 2.28
CA PHE A 127 12.52 12.94 3.68
C PHE A 127 11.26 12.08 3.79
N TYR A 128 11.41 10.85 4.28
CA TYR A 128 10.28 9.99 4.63
C TYR A 128 10.40 9.63 6.10
N ASP A 129 9.34 9.83 6.87
CA ASP A 129 9.24 9.32 8.24
C ASP A 129 8.41 8.03 8.27
N SER A 130 8.62 7.24 9.32
CA SER A 130 7.92 5.98 9.51
C SER A 130 6.50 6.12 10.08
N SER A 131 5.84 7.30 10.01
CA SER A 131 4.53 7.52 10.67
C SER A 131 3.46 6.51 10.26
N LEU A 132 3.69 5.68 9.24
CA LEU A 132 2.74 4.71 8.73
C LEU A 132 3.41 3.35 8.41
N PHE A 133 4.00 2.75 9.46
CA PHE A 133 4.29 1.32 9.69
C PHE A 133 5.25 0.55 8.75
N ASP A 134 6.29 -0.02 9.37
CA ASP A 134 6.86 -1.33 9.04
C ASP A 134 6.73 -2.19 10.31
N LYS A 135 5.89 -3.22 10.29
CA LYS A 135 5.88 -4.27 11.30
C LYS A 135 5.78 -5.62 10.59
N GLN A 136 6.92 -6.32 10.62
CA GLN A 136 7.16 -7.71 10.24
C GLN A 136 7.22 -7.97 8.74
N ALA A 137 8.29 -7.46 8.14
CA ALA A 137 8.91 -8.06 6.98
C ALA A 137 9.22 -9.57 7.23
N PRO A 138 9.15 -10.42 6.19
CA PRO A 138 9.61 -11.81 6.24
C PRO A 138 11.07 -11.98 6.68
N VAL A 139 11.86 -10.91 6.61
CA VAL A 139 13.24 -10.82 7.07
C VAL A 139 13.48 -9.46 7.73
N SER A 140 13.92 -9.43 9.00
CA SER A 140 14.36 -8.20 9.68
C SER A 140 15.58 -7.65 8.96
N ASP A 141 15.65 -6.37 8.63
CA ASP A 141 16.81 -5.92 7.86
C ASP A 141 17.20 -4.46 8.01
N LEU A 142 18.51 -4.29 8.18
CA LEU A 142 19.31 -3.08 8.06
C LEU A 142 19.78 -2.82 6.61
N SER A 143 19.26 -3.54 5.61
CA SER A 143 19.56 -3.33 4.20
C SER A 143 18.34 -2.83 3.43
N TYR A 144 18.49 -1.60 2.94
CA TYR A 144 17.53 -0.93 2.08
C TYR A 144 17.40 -1.66 0.75
N ALA A 145 16.18 -1.63 0.18
CA ALA A 145 15.83 -2.29 -1.06
C ALA A 145 16.64 -1.74 -2.23
N ASP A 146 17.73 -2.41 -2.61
CA ASP A 146 18.12 -2.42 -4.01
C ASP A 146 16.95 -3.05 -4.80
N SER A 147 16.25 -2.23 -5.59
CA SER A 147 15.15 -2.71 -6.43
C SER A 147 15.64 -3.45 -7.67
N THR A 148 16.96 -3.45 -7.93
CA THR A 148 17.61 -4.00 -9.13
C THR A 148 18.32 -5.33 -8.89
N THR A 149 18.60 -5.67 -7.63
CA THR A 149 19.07 -7.00 -7.24
C THR A 149 18.02 -7.65 -6.36
N GLY A 150 17.44 -8.77 -6.79
CA GLY A 150 16.60 -9.56 -5.90
C GLY A 150 17.44 -10.24 -4.81
N ARG A 151 16.79 -11.03 -3.96
CA ARG A 151 17.43 -11.58 -2.76
C ARG A 151 17.71 -13.07 -2.87
N PRO A 152 18.84 -13.54 -2.32
CA PRO A 152 19.15 -14.96 -2.26
C PRO A 152 18.18 -15.68 -1.31
N TRP A 153 18.04 -16.99 -1.49
CA TRP A 153 17.15 -17.85 -0.69
C TRP A 153 17.21 -17.63 0.83
N ALA A 154 18.42 -17.43 1.38
CA ALA A 154 18.66 -17.27 2.81
C ALA A 154 18.04 -15.99 3.41
N GLU A 155 17.71 -15.00 2.57
CA GLU A 155 17.15 -13.72 2.96
C GLU A 155 15.64 -13.61 2.62
N CYS A 156 14.96 -14.74 2.44
CA CYS A 156 13.54 -14.75 2.14
C CYS A 156 12.77 -15.61 3.14
N GLY A 157 11.55 -15.18 3.48
CA GLY A 157 10.61 -16.00 4.21
C GLY A 157 10.10 -17.12 3.33
N GLN A 158 10.31 -18.35 3.78
CA GLN A 158 9.89 -19.58 3.09
C GLN A 158 8.73 -20.20 3.87
N TYR A 159 7.55 -20.23 3.25
CA TYR A 159 6.35 -20.76 3.87
C TYR A 159 5.94 -22.05 3.14
N THR A 160 5.70 -23.11 3.92
CA THR A 160 5.13 -24.37 3.42
C THR A 160 3.64 -24.23 3.14
N SER A 161 2.95 -23.40 3.92
CA SER A 161 1.59 -22.97 3.65
C SER A 161 1.52 -22.14 2.37
N GLN A 162 0.40 -22.26 1.65
CA GLN A 162 0.06 -21.42 0.50
C GLN A 162 -0.26 -19.96 0.89
N TRP A 163 -0.34 -19.67 2.19
CA TRP A 163 -0.60 -18.33 2.69
C TRP A 163 0.35 -17.93 3.82
N TRP A 164 0.53 -16.62 3.94
CA TRP A 164 1.24 -15.95 5.03
C TRP A 164 0.52 -14.64 5.34
N GLY A 165 0.61 -14.13 6.56
CA GLY A 165 0.05 -12.83 6.89
C GLY A 165 0.78 -12.14 8.01
N VAL A 166 0.44 -10.88 8.18
CA VAL A 166 1.06 -9.99 9.15
C VAL A 166 0.02 -9.17 9.89
N ASP A 167 0.25 -8.98 11.19
CA ASP A 167 -0.51 -8.06 12.03
C ASP A 167 0.14 -6.68 11.98
N LEU A 168 -0.57 -5.69 11.45
CA LEU A 168 -0.12 -4.30 11.37
C LEU A 168 -0.10 -3.62 12.76
N GLY A 169 -0.67 -4.26 13.77
CA GLY A 169 -0.74 -3.84 15.16
C GLY A 169 -2.02 -3.06 15.49
N SER A 170 -2.59 -2.35 14.52
CA SER A 170 -3.88 -1.66 14.61
C SER A 170 -4.56 -1.60 13.25
N GLU A 171 -5.84 -1.27 13.24
CA GLU A 171 -6.55 -1.00 11.98
C GLU A 171 -5.99 0.28 11.33
N VAL A 172 -5.51 0.17 10.09
CA VAL A 172 -4.89 1.25 9.32
C VAL A 172 -5.42 1.26 7.89
N TYR A 173 -5.40 2.44 7.25
CA TYR A 173 -5.75 2.55 5.84
C TYR A 173 -4.53 2.25 4.99
N VAL A 174 -4.46 1.05 4.43
CA VAL A 174 -3.38 0.61 3.55
C VAL A 174 -3.60 1.21 2.16
N ARG A 175 -2.67 2.07 1.73
CA ARG A 175 -2.70 2.67 0.39
C ARG A 175 -2.18 1.69 -0.65
N TYR A 176 -0.99 1.15 -0.43
CA TYR A 176 -0.35 0.19 -1.30
C TYR A 176 0.60 -0.70 -0.50
N VAL A 177 1.03 -1.80 -1.11
CA VAL A 177 2.06 -2.68 -0.58
C VAL A 177 3.20 -2.79 -1.59
N ARG A 178 4.38 -3.19 -1.12
CA ARG A 178 5.50 -3.55 -1.99
C ARG A 178 6.00 -4.93 -1.66
N LEU A 179 6.19 -5.73 -2.71
CA LEU A 179 6.62 -7.10 -2.62
C LEU A 179 7.90 -7.29 -3.41
N GLN A 180 8.85 -8.03 -2.83
CA GLN A 180 10.05 -8.45 -3.53
C GLN A 180 10.12 -9.97 -3.58
N ASN A 181 10.38 -10.48 -4.78
CA ASN A 181 10.60 -11.88 -5.03
C ASN A 181 12.09 -12.24 -4.93
N ARG A 182 12.36 -13.54 -4.92
CA ARG A 182 13.68 -14.13 -4.97
C ARG A 182 14.31 -13.94 -6.36
N ASN A 183 15.65 -13.93 -6.44
CA ASN A 183 16.37 -13.81 -7.73
C ASN A 183 17.19 -15.03 -8.16
N ASP A 184 17.49 -15.96 -7.27
CA ASP A 184 18.37 -17.09 -7.56
C ASP A 184 17.63 -18.25 -8.26
N CYS A 185 16.39 -18.54 -7.88
CA CYS A 185 15.44 -19.41 -8.59
C CYS A 185 14.00 -19.27 -8.05
N CYS A 186 13.08 -20.08 -8.56
CA CYS A 186 11.68 -20.24 -8.11
C CYS A 186 10.87 -18.95 -7.92
N ALA A 187 10.93 -18.05 -8.89
CA ALA A 187 10.15 -16.83 -8.91
C ALA A 187 8.63 -17.12 -8.92
N GLU A 188 8.23 -18.26 -9.48
CA GLU A 188 6.84 -18.74 -9.53
C GLU A 188 6.20 -18.98 -8.14
N ARG A 189 6.95 -18.83 -7.05
CA ARG A 189 6.43 -18.94 -5.68
C ARG A 189 5.81 -17.64 -5.15
N LEU A 190 5.92 -16.54 -5.89
CA LEU A 190 5.26 -15.26 -5.62
C LEU A 190 4.47 -14.78 -6.86
N THR A 191 3.89 -15.75 -7.60
CA THR A 191 2.95 -15.52 -8.69
C THR A 191 1.55 -15.99 -8.31
N ASP A 192 0.55 -15.39 -8.96
CA ASP A 192 -0.87 -15.70 -8.76
C ASP A 192 -1.28 -15.58 -7.29
N VAL A 193 -0.85 -14.48 -6.65
CA VAL A 193 -1.09 -14.20 -5.23
C VAL A 193 -2.29 -13.27 -5.07
N ASP A 194 -3.20 -13.69 -4.20
CA ASP A 194 -4.29 -12.90 -3.68
C ASP A 194 -3.86 -12.19 -2.39
N ILE A 195 -4.27 -10.92 -2.28
CA ILE A 195 -4.01 -10.08 -1.11
C ILE A 195 -5.34 -9.84 -0.39
N TYR A 196 -5.41 -10.25 0.87
CA TYR A 196 -6.56 -10.04 1.74
C TYR A 196 -6.22 -9.02 2.83
N LEU A 197 -7.17 -8.16 3.19
CA LEU A 197 -7.03 -7.18 4.27
C LEU A 197 -8.31 -7.10 5.09
N GLY A 198 -8.19 -7.06 6.41
CA GLY A 198 -9.34 -6.88 7.30
C GLY A 198 -8.97 -6.95 8.77
N SER A 199 -9.94 -7.29 9.62
CA SER A 199 -9.82 -7.25 11.08
C SER A 199 -9.87 -8.63 11.74
N THR A 200 -9.91 -9.70 10.94
CA THR A 200 -9.90 -11.09 11.41
C THR A 200 -8.46 -11.60 11.47
N ALA A 201 -8.03 -12.04 12.65
CA ALA A 201 -6.70 -12.58 12.89
C ALA A 201 -6.58 -14.05 12.46
N GLU A 202 -5.34 -14.58 12.51
CA GLU A 202 -4.99 -16.01 12.35
C GLU A 202 -5.26 -16.64 10.98
N THR A 203 -6.07 -16.03 10.11
CA THR A 203 -6.39 -16.55 8.78
C THR A 203 -6.82 -15.45 7.82
N TYR A 204 -6.59 -15.66 6.51
CA TYR A 204 -7.11 -14.78 5.46
C TYR A 204 -8.64 -14.91 5.30
N THR A 205 -9.22 -16.04 5.70
CA THR A 205 -10.67 -16.27 5.63
C THR A 205 -11.42 -15.29 6.53
N GLY A 206 -12.42 -14.61 5.97
CA GLY A 206 -13.18 -13.58 6.69
C GLY A 206 -12.61 -12.16 6.54
N ASN A 207 -11.43 -12.01 5.94
CA ASN A 207 -10.90 -10.71 5.49
C ASN A 207 -11.30 -10.43 4.04
N ALA A 208 -11.28 -9.16 3.63
CA ALA A 208 -11.68 -8.76 2.28
C ALA A 208 -10.56 -9.04 1.27
N LEU A 209 -10.87 -9.66 0.14
CA LEU A 209 -9.96 -9.74 -1.01
C LEU A 209 -9.81 -8.34 -1.61
N VAL A 210 -8.63 -7.75 -1.48
CA VAL A 210 -8.33 -6.37 -1.95
C VAL A 210 -7.54 -6.35 -3.26
N LYS A 211 -6.85 -7.44 -3.58
CA LYS A 211 -6.19 -7.64 -4.87
C LYS A 211 -6.12 -9.12 -5.22
N SER A 212 -6.27 -9.46 -6.49
CA SER A 212 -6.06 -10.82 -7.02
C SER A 212 -4.96 -10.83 -8.08
N ASP A 213 -4.50 -12.04 -8.41
CA ASP A 213 -3.62 -12.32 -9.56
C ASP A 213 -2.31 -11.51 -9.56
N VAL A 214 -1.76 -11.24 -8.36
CA VAL A 214 -0.51 -10.50 -8.21
C VAL A 214 0.67 -11.42 -8.51
N SER A 215 1.48 -11.03 -9.51
CA SER A 215 2.70 -11.75 -9.88
C SER A 215 3.93 -10.86 -9.82
N VAL A 216 4.83 -11.18 -8.89
CA VAL A 216 6.06 -10.42 -8.65
C VAL A 216 7.20 -11.10 -9.40
N LEU A 217 7.80 -10.44 -10.40
CA LEU A 217 8.95 -10.98 -11.13
C LEU A 217 10.24 -10.93 -10.29
N SER A 218 11.24 -11.73 -10.64
CA SER A 218 12.58 -11.65 -10.04
C SER A 218 13.24 -10.29 -10.31
N ASN A 219 14.07 -9.84 -9.36
CA ASN A 219 14.77 -8.54 -9.42
C ASN A 219 13.85 -7.33 -9.60
N VAL A 220 12.60 -7.43 -9.14
CA VAL A 220 11.63 -6.34 -9.15
C VAL A 220 11.04 -6.16 -7.75
N MET A 221 10.94 -4.90 -7.32
CA MET A 221 10.10 -4.51 -6.20
C MET A 221 8.75 -4.08 -6.76
N LEU A 222 7.75 -4.97 -6.74
CA LEU A 222 6.43 -4.67 -7.28
C LEU A 222 5.62 -3.87 -6.27
N GLU A 223 5.09 -2.72 -6.69
CA GLU A 223 4.08 -1.98 -5.96
C GLU A 223 2.68 -2.42 -6.38
N VAL A 224 1.81 -2.63 -5.39
CA VAL A 224 0.42 -3.02 -5.60
C VAL A 224 -0.47 -2.07 -4.80
N GLU A 225 -1.33 -1.34 -5.52
CA GLU A 225 -2.33 -0.47 -4.91
C GLU A 225 -3.43 -1.28 -4.21
N ILE A 226 -3.81 -0.85 -3.00
CA ILE A 226 -4.74 -1.54 -2.08
C ILE A 226 -5.94 -0.65 -1.71
N ASN A 227 -5.69 0.57 -1.21
CA ASN A 227 -6.69 1.55 -0.82
C ASN A 227 -7.84 1.02 0.06
N ALA A 228 -7.50 0.28 1.12
CA ALA A 228 -8.49 -0.36 1.99
C ALA A 228 -8.08 -0.27 3.47
N LEU A 229 -9.07 -0.40 4.35
CA LEU A 229 -8.86 -0.36 5.81
C LEU A 229 -8.76 -1.79 6.35
N GLY A 230 -7.77 -2.04 7.21
CA GLY A 230 -7.69 -3.27 7.97
C GLY A 230 -6.47 -3.32 8.87
N ARG A 231 -6.42 -4.34 9.72
CA ARG A 231 -5.32 -4.61 10.65
C ARG A 231 -4.46 -5.79 10.22
N TYR A 232 -5.06 -6.82 9.66
CA TYR A 232 -4.37 -8.03 9.23
C TYR A 232 -4.35 -8.08 7.71
N ILE A 233 -3.16 -8.21 7.14
CA ILE A 233 -2.98 -8.39 5.70
C ILE A 233 -2.37 -9.77 5.43
N TYR A 234 -2.94 -10.48 4.47
CA TYR A 234 -2.54 -11.82 4.10
C TYR A 234 -2.24 -11.91 2.62
N LEU A 235 -1.22 -12.69 2.30
CA LEU A 235 -0.92 -13.17 0.95
C LEU A 235 -1.37 -14.62 0.89
N ASN A 236 -2.13 -14.99 -0.13
CA ASN A 236 -2.57 -16.36 -0.37
C ASN A 236 -2.35 -16.72 -1.83
N ARG A 237 -1.76 -17.88 -2.10
CA ARG A 237 -1.51 -18.39 -3.44
C ARG A 237 -2.45 -19.57 -3.69
N PRO A 238 -3.70 -19.34 -4.15
CA PRO A 238 -4.77 -20.33 -4.12
C PRO A 238 -4.47 -21.59 -4.93
N SER A 239 -3.74 -21.45 -6.03
CA SER A 239 -3.53 -22.54 -7.00
C SER A 239 -2.27 -23.37 -6.77
N ALA A 240 -1.49 -23.10 -5.72
CA ALA A 240 -0.25 -23.83 -5.48
C ALA A 240 0.21 -23.83 -4.01
N ALA A 241 0.91 -24.89 -3.63
CA ALA A 241 1.47 -25.00 -2.28
C ALA A 241 2.71 -24.12 -2.10
N GLY A 242 2.85 -23.60 -0.88
CA GLY A 242 3.96 -22.78 -0.44
C GLY A 242 3.92 -21.33 -0.92
N LEU A 243 4.71 -20.48 -0.28
CA LEU A 243 4.87 -19.08 -0.63
C LEU A 243 6.30 -18.66 -0.31
N THR A 244 6.89 -17.80 -1.12
CA THR A 244 8.21 -17.21 -0.86
C THR A 244 8.11 -15.71 -0.96
N VAL A 245 8.39 -15.01 0.14
CA VAL A 245 8.34 -13.55 0.19
C VAL A 245 9.67 -13.04 0.71
N CYS A 246 10.42 -12.29 -0.08
CA CYS A 246 11.73 -11.81 0.34
C CYS A 246 11.63 -10.49 1.09
N LYS A 247 10.78 -9.59 0.59
CA LYS A 247 10.37 -8.38 1.31
C LYS A 247 8.90 -8.13 1.11
N PHE A 248 8.27 -7.62 2.16
CA PHE A 248 6.89 -7.18 2.16
C PHE A 248 6.79 -5.91 2.99
N TYR A 249 6.41 -4.82 2.33
CA TYR A 249 6.23 -3.52 2.96
C TYR A 249 4.77 -3.09 2.79
N VAL A 250 4.19 -2.55 3.85
CA VAL A 250 2.80 -2.08 3.86
C VAL A 250 2.84 -0.57 4.07
N PHE A 251 2.28 0.19 3.12
CA PHE A 251 2.29 1.65 3.19
C PHE A 251 0.90 2.11 3.58
N ALA A 252 0.74 2.47 4.85
CA ALA A 252 -0.49 3.06 5.34
C ALA A 252 -0.54 4.58 5.04
N GLY A 253 -1.75 5.15 5.07
CA GLY A 253 -2.05 6.55 4.77
C GLY A 253 -3.03 7.11 5.79
N ASN A 254 -3.00 8.43 6.04
CA ASN A 254 -4.16 9.10 6.59
C ASN A 254 -5.27 9.12 5.53
N ARG A 255 -6.53 8.84 5.92
CA ARG A 255 -7.70 9.02 5.05
C ARG A 255 -7.90 10.52 4.81
N ASN A 256 -7.37 11.06 3.72
CA ASN A 256 -7.67 12.42 3.27
C ASN A 256 -9.00 12.51 2.49
N GLY A 257 -9.93 11.58 2.74
CA GLY A 257 -11.24 11.55 2.09
C GLY A 257 -12.31 11.05 3.06
N PRO A 258 -13.60 11.31 2.78
CA PRO A 258 -14.68 10.70 3.53
C PRO A 258 -14.46 9.18 3.57
N PRO A 259 -14.87 8.49 4.65
CA PRO A 259 -14.83 7.03 4.67
C PRO A 259 -15.37 6.51 3.35
N PRO A 260 -14.71 5.57 2.65
CA PRO A 260 -15.42 4.79 1.65
C PRO A 260 -16.67 4.29 2.37
N SER A 261 -17.82 4.75 1.89
CA SER A 261 -19.12 4.31 2.39
C SER A 261 -19.02 2.81 2.54
N ALA A 262 -19.28 2.30 3.75
CA ALA A 262 -19.14 0.88 4.06
C ALA A 262 -19.62 0.09 2.85
N SER A 263 -18.72 -0.68 2.23
CA SER A 263 -19.12 -1.57 1.15
C SER A 263 -20.31 -2.36 1.71
N PRO A 264 -21.49 -2.32 1.07
CA PRO A 264 -22.67 -2.97 1.62
C PRO A 264 -22.27 -4.40 1.94
N SER A 265 -22.53 -4.82 3.19
CA SER A 265 -22.25 -6.18 3.63
C SER A 265 -22.71 -7.16 2.55
N PRO A 266 -21.90 -8.18 2.20
CA PRO A 266 -22.34 -9.16 1.22
C PRO A 266 -23.74 -9.63 1.64
N PRO A 267 -24.72 -9.59 0.72
CA PRO A 267 -26.08 -9.94 1.08
C PRO A 267 -26.08 -11.34 1.69
N PRO A 268 -26.92 -11.60 2.71
CA PRO A 268 -27.02 -12.93 3.29
C PRO A 268 -27.22 -13.96 2.17
N PRO A 269 -26.65 -15.17 2.29
CA PRO A 269 -26.72 -16.18 1.24
C PRO A 269 -28.16 -16.30 0.75
N SER A 270 -28.36 -15.95 -0.51
CA SER A 270 -29.66 -15.90 -1.14
C SER A 270 -30.29 -17.28 -1.04
N THR A 271 -31.40 -17.35 -0.32
CA THR A 271 -32.30 -18.50 -0.31
C THR A 271 -32.58 -18.91 -1.77
N PRO A 272 -32.55 -20.21 -2.13
CA PRO A 272 -32.87 -20.64 -3.49
C PRO A 272 -34.32 -20.27 -3.81
N GLY A 273 -34.51 -19.14 -4.49
CA GLY A 273 -35.83 -18.58 -4.77
C GLY A 273 -35.85 -17.13 -5.29
N ALA A 274 -34.75 -16.36 -5.17
CA ALA A 274 -34.78 -14.92 -5.44
C ALA A 274 -34.44 -14.45 -6.88
N SER A 275 -34.38 -15.32 -7.90
CA SER A 275 -33.90 -14.91 -9.24
C SER A 275 -34.99 -14.46 -10.22
N CYS A 276 -36.27 -14.75 -9.96
CA CYS A 276 -37.37 -14.38 -10.86
C CYS A 276 -38.25 -13.32 -10.18
N LYS A 277 -37.85 -12.05 -10.23
CA LYS A 277 -38.78 -10.95 -9.92
C LYS A 277 -39.82 -10.92 -11.04
N ALA A 278 -41.11 -10.88 -10.72
CA ALA A 278 -42.18 -10.71 -11.71
C ALA A 278 -41.82 -9.50 -12.61
N GLY A 279 -41.65 -9.72 -13.92
CA GLY A 279 -41.17 -8.72 -14.87
C GLY A 279 -40.03 -9.22 -15.78
N LEU A 280 -39.01 -8.38 -16.00
CA LEU A 280 -37.97 -8.60 -17.01
C LEU A 280 -36.89 -9.62 -16.59
N CYS A 281 -36.83 -10.78 -17.23
CA CYS A 281 -35.73 -11.73 -17.04
C CYS A 281 -34.48 -11.40 -17.85
N THR A 282 -34.63 -10.77 -19.03
CA THR A 282 -33.56 -10.53 -20.01
C THR A 282 -33.07 -9.09 -20.05
N GLY A 283 -33.66 -8.20 -19.24
CA GLY A 283 -33.40 -6.76 -19.34
C GLY A 283 -34.12 -6.07 -20.48
N ASN A 284 -34.92 -6.79 -21.29
CA ASN A 284 -35.87 -6.24 -22.26
C ASN A 284 -37.29 -6.10 -21.68
N ILE A 285 -37.85 -4.89 -21.66
CA ILE A 285 -39.19 -4.60 -21.07
C ILE A 285 -40.34 -5.32 -21.76
N PHE A 286 -40.13 -5.84 -22.96
CA PHE A 286 -41.12 -6.58 -23.74
C PHE A 286 -41.01 -8.11 -23.56
N GLU A 287 -40.05 -8.60 -22.79
CA GLU A 287 -39.79 -10.02 -22.54
C GLU A 287 -40.08 -10.38 -21.07
N THR A 288 -41.37 -10.49 -20.77
CA THR A 288 -41.89 -10.75 -19.42
C THR A 288 -41.73 -12.20 -18.98
N CYS A 289 -41.42 -12.39 -17.70
CA CYS A 289 -41.26 -13.70 -17.08
C CYS A 289 -41.72 -13.72 -15.61
N PHE A 290 -41.91 -14.92 -15.07
CA PHE A 290 -42.24 -15.14 -13.66
C PHE A 290 -41.51 -16.37 -13.08
N TYR A 291 -41.54 -16.52 -11.75
CA TYR A 291 -41.01 -17.70 -11.07
C TYR A 291 -41.92 -18.91 -11.27
N ASP A 292 -41.40 -20.01 -11.82
CA ASP A 292 -42.13 -21.26 -11.94
C ASP A 292 -41.25 -22.43 -11.48
N PRO A 293 -41.53 -23.05 -10.31
CA PRO A 293 -40.79 -24.20 -9.82
C PRO A 293 -40.96 -25.44 -10.73
N GLY A 294 -42.01 -25.49 -11.55
CA GLY A 294 -42.20 -26.53 -12.58
C GLY A 294 -41.13 -26.50 -13.68
N CYS A 295 -40.40 -25.39 -13.83
CA CYS A 295 -39.28 -25.30 -14.78
C CYS A 295 -38.05 -26.13 -14.41
N ALA A 296 -38.00 -26.71 -13.19
CA ALA A 296 -36.96 -27.67 -12.83
C ALA A 296 -36.94 -28.91 -13.75
N ALA A 297 -38.07 -29.28 -14.35
CA ALA A 297 -38.17 -30.36 -15.34
C ALA A 297 -38.04 -29.86 -16.80
N GLY A 298 -37.77 -28.57 -17.00
CA GLY A 298 -37.80 -27.91 -18.31
C GLY A 298 -39.24 -27.65 -18.81
N GLY A 299 -39.36 -27.25 -20.08
CA GLY A 299 -40.66 -26.98 -20.72
C GLY A 299 -40.72 -25.66 -21.48
N LEU A 300 -41.85 -25.39 -22.14
CA LEU A 300 -42.04 -24.20 -22.97
C LEU A 300 -41.92 -22.91 -22.15
N GLY A 301 -40.97 -22.05 -22.51
CA GLY A 301 -40.72 -20.77 -21.83
C GLY A 301 -39.76 -20.87 -20.64
N CYS A 302 -39.37 -22.07 -20.19
CA CYS A 302 -38.44 -22.24 -19.07
C CYS A 302 -37.01 -21.82 -19.40
N ASN A 303 -36.22 -21.54 -18.36
CA ASN A 303 -34.90 -20.93 -18.46
C ASN A 303 -34.93 -19.48 -19.01
N ALA A 304 -36.01 -18.74 -18.72
CA ALA A 304 -36.18 -17.38 -19.18
C ALA A 304 -35.01 -16.48 -18.75
N GLY A 305 -34.33 -15.85 -19.72
CA GLY A 305 -33.14 -15.04 -19.48
C GLY A 305 -31.96 -15.79 -18.84
N GLY A 306 -31.83 -17.10 -19.08
CA GLY A 306 -30.76 -17.93 -18.53
C GLY A 306 -30.97 -18.36 -17.07
N LYS A 307 -32.17 -18.14 -16.52
CA LYS A 307 -32.49 -18.42 -15.12
C LYS A 307 -33.34 -19.69 -15.00
N THR A 308 -32.79 -20.70 -14.33
CA THR A 308 -33.28 -22.10 -14.37
C THR A 308 -34.69 -22.35 -13.79
N LEU A 309 -35.26 -21.39 -13.07
CA LEU A 309 -36.60 -21.49 -12.48
C LEU A 309 -37.53 -20.35 -12.94
N CYS A 310 -37.20 -19.66 -14.04
CA CYS A 310 -38.05 -18.63 -14.60
C CYS A 310 -38.70 -19.10 -15.92
N ARG A 311 -39.95 -18.71 -16.14
CA ARG A 311 -40.70 -18.97 -17.37
C ARG A 311 -41.10 -17.67 -18.06
N PHE A 312 -40.90 -17.57 -19.38
CA PHE A 312 -41.44 -16.47 -20.19
C PHE A 312 -42.97 -16.57 -20.32
N CYS A 313 -43.65 -15.43 -20.35
CA CYS A 313 -45.10 -15.32 -20.36
C CYS A 313 -45.58 -14.10 -21.16
N GLU A 314 -46.78 -14.16 -21.74
CA GLU A 314 -47.51 -13.03 -22.34
C GLU A 314 -46.92 -12.34 -23.59
N PHE A 315 -45.80 -12.81 -24.15
CA PHE A 315 -45.26 -12.29 -25.40
C PHE A 315 -44.80 -13.40 -26.37
N GLY A 316 -44.71 -13.04 -27.65
CA GLY A 316 -44.15 -13.91 -28.70
C GLY A 316 -44.72 -15.34 -28.69
N PRO A 317 -43.88 -16.39 -28.72
CA PRO A 317 -44.32 -17.78 -28.66
C PRO A 317 -44.88 -18.21 -27.30
N TYR A 318 -44.79 -17.36 -26.27
CA TYR A 318 -45.23 -17.61 -24.90
C TYR A 318 -46.53 -16.88 -24.55
N LYS A 319 -47.22 -16.30 -25.55
CA LYS A 319 -48.43 -15.50 -25.35
C LYS A 319 -49.59 -16.25 -24.69
N ALA A 320 -49.60 -17.58 -24.76
CA ALA A 320 -50.60 -18.43 -24.12
C ALA A 320 -50.27 -18.77 -22.64
N ILE A 321 -49.12 -18.34 -22.14
CA ILE A 321 -48.67 -18.55 -20.77
C ILE A 321 -48.92 -17.24 -20.03
N GLU A 322 -49.88 -17.22 -19.11
CA GLU A 322 -50.18 -16.05 -18.28
C GLU A 322 -49.05 -15.83 -17.26
N CYS A 323 -48.68 -14.56 -17.05
CA CYS A 323 -47.70 -14.23 -16.03
C CYS A 323 -48.34 -14.37 -14.65
N ALA A 324 -47.67 -15.06 -13.73
CA ALA A 324 -48.11 -15.07 -12.33
C ALA A 324 -48.06 -13.63 -11.75
N PRO A 325 -49.07 -13.23 -10.96
CA PRO A 325 -49.18 -11.87 -10.43
C PRO A 325 -48.04 -11.48 -9.48
#